data_AF-A0A1G2TF81-F1
#
_entry.id   AF-A0A1G2TF81-F1
#
_cell.length_a   1.000
_cell.length_b   1.000
_cell.length_c   1.000
_cell.angle_alpha   90.00
_cell.angle_beta   90.00
_cell.angle_gamma   90.00
#
_symmetry.space_group_name_H-M   'P 1'
#
loop_
_entity.id
_entity.type
_entity.pdbx_description
1 polymer ?
#
loop_
_entity_poly.entity_id
_entity_poly.type
_entity_poly.pdbx_seq_one_letter_code
_entity_poly.pdbx_strand_id
1 'polypeptide(L)' 'MQLGDTFLKRAKQLFVNKKFAHYTWTSIFISVLNIILLYIFIDIFGIPTIISSIVVIGSTFVTRYFLFDYFKIL' A
#
# COMPACT_ATOMS: atom_id res chain seq x y z
N MET A 1 15.07 -27.08 -21.09
CA MET A 1 15.22 -26.71 -19.66
C MET A 1 16.02 -25.40 -19.54
N GLN A 2 15.56 -24.31 -20.18
CA GLN A 2 16.23 -22.99 -20.22
C GLN A 2 15.26 -21.82 -19.92
N LEU A 3 13.95 -22.10 -19.95
CA LEU A 3 12.90 -21.11 -19.76
C LEU A 3 12.74 -20.70 -18.27
N GLY A 4 12.89 -21.66 -17.35
CA GLY A 4 12.72 -21.44 -15.91
C GLY A 4 13.80 -20.54 -15.30
N ASP A 5 15.06 -20.72 -15.68
CA ASP A 5 16.18 -19.96 -15.13
C ASP A 5 16.15 -18.48 -15.55
N THR A 6 15.63 -18.22 -16.75
CA THR A 6 15.46 -16.86 -17.29
C THR A 6 14.33 -16.12 -16.54
N PHE A 7 13.23 -16.81 -16.24
CA PHE A 7 12.14 -16.27 -15.41
C PHE A 7 12.59 -16.00 -13.98
N LEU A 8 13.30 -16.94 -13.35
CA LEU A 8 13.82 -16.78 -11.99
C LEU A 8 14.82 -15.63 -11.89
N LYS A 9 15.74 -15.48 -12.86
CA LYS A 9 16.67 -14.33 -12.88
C LYS A 9 15.94 -13.00 -13.02
N ARG A 10 14.94 -12.91 -13.90
CA ARG A 10 14.13 -11.68 -14.07
C ARG A 10 13.29 -11.35 -12.84
N ALA A 11 12.67 -12.35 -12.21
CA ALA A 11 11.94 -12.19 -10.96
C ALA A 11 12.88 -11.68 -9.85
N LYS A 12 14.04 -12.32 -9.66
CA LYS A 12 15.03 -11.89 -8.66
C LYS A 12 15.52 -10.46 -8.92
N GLN A 13 15.72 -10.08 -10.19
CA GLN A 13 16.12 -8.72 -10.57
C GLN A 13 15.02 -7.67 -10.34
N LEU A 14 13.74 -8.05 -10.44
CA LEU A 14 12.59 -7.21 -10.07
C LEU A 14 12.52 -6.99 -8.56
N PHE A 15 12.69 -8.04 -7.74
CA PHE A 15 12.69 -7.95 -6.28
C PHE A 15 13.87 -7.15 -5.71
N VAL A 16 15.04 -7.20 -6.35
CA VAL A 16 16.25 -6.49 -5.91
C VAL A 16 16.24 -5.01 -6.35
N ASN A 17 15.30 -4.61 -7.19
CA ASN A 17 15.20 -3.23 -7.64
C ASN A 17 14.70 -2.34 -6.49
N LYS A 18 15.51 -1.36 -6.05
CA LYS A 18 15.19 -0.45 -4.93
C LYS A 18 13.80 0.19 -5.05
N LYS A 19 13.34 0.43 -6.28
CA LYS A 19 11.99 0.93 -6.57
C LYS A 19 10.90 -0.04 -6.11
N PHE A 20 11.04 -1.33 -6.42
CA PHE A 20 10.07 -2.36 -6.04
C PHE A 20 9.96 -2.53 -4.53
N ALA A 21 11.09 -2.55 -3.83
CA ALA A 21 11.12 -2.61 -2.36
C ALA A 21 10.43 -1.38 -1.74
N HIS A 22 10.66 -0.19 -2.28
CA HIS A 22 10.01 1.04 -1.82
C HIS A 22 8.48 0.99 -2.03
N TYR A 23 8.03 0.61 -3.23
CA TYR A 23 6.59 0.48 -3.51
C TYR A 23 5.91 -0.58 -2.63
N THR A 24 6.58 -1.71 -2.43
CA THR A 24 6.05 -2.81 -1.61
C THR A 24 5.95 -2.39 -0.15
N TRP A 25 7.00 -1.77 0.38
CA TRP A 25 7.00 -1.25 1.76
C TRP A 25 5.92 -0.19 1.98
N THR A 26 5.83 0.79 1.08
CA THR A 26 4.80 1.82 1.13
C THR A 26 3.39 1.21 1.05
N SER A 27 3.18 0.21 0.20
CA SER A 27 1.88 -0.46 0.13
C SER A 27 1.54 -1.23 1.40
N ILE A 28 2.52 -1.92 2.00
CA ILE A 28 2.33 -2.62 3.28
C ILE A 28 2.00 -1.62 4.38
N PHE A 29 2.76 -0.52 4.46
CA PHE A 29 2.56 0.53 5.44
C PHE A 29 1.15 1.13 5.34
N ILE A 30 0.69 1.45 4.13
CA ILE A 30 -0.67 1.97 3.88
C ILE A 30 -1.73 0.95 4.32
N SER A 31 -1.54 -0.34 4.02
CA SER A 31 -2.50 -1.38 4.42
C SER A 31 -2.60 -1.52 5.93
N VAL A 32 -1.45 -1.51 6.64
CA VAL A 32 -1.43 -1.57 8.11
C VAL A 32 -2.08 -0.33 8.71
N LEU A 33 -1.78 0.86 8.19
CA LEU A 33 -2.38 2.11 8.62
C LEU A 33 -3.91 2.08 8.45
N ASN A 34 -4.41 1.50 7.34
CA ASN A 34 -5.83 1.32 7.09
C ASN A 34 -6.52 0.49 8.17
N ILE A 35 -5.92 -0.65 8.55
CA ILE A 35 -6.47 -1.54 9.57
C ILE A 35 -6.49 -0.85 10.94
N ILE A 36 -5.40 -0.15 11.29
CA ILE A 36 -5.31 0.60 12.56
C ILE A 36 -6.37 1.71 12.61
N LEU A 37 -6.54 2.47 11.53
CA LEU A 37 -7.54 3.53 11.48
C LEU A 37 -8.95 2.96 11.62
N LEU A 38 -9.29 1.89 10.89
CA LEU A 38 -10.58 1.20 11.02
C LEU A 38 -10.83 0.74 12.46
N TYR A 39 -9.83 0.12 13.11
CA TYR A 39 -9.91 -0.28 14.51
C TYR A 39 -10.18 0.91 15.42
N ILE A 40 -9.43 2.01 15.27
CA ILE A 40 -9.65 3.22 16.07
C ILE A 40 -11.06 3.77 15.85
N PHE A 41 -11.51 3.90 14.61
CA PHE A 41 -12.82 4.47 14.30
C PHE A 41 -13.99 3.60 14.81
N ILE A 42 -13.88 2.28 14.72
CA ILE A 42 -14.95 1.38 15.15
C ILE A 42 -14.89 1.13 16.65
N ASP A 43 -13.75 0.68 17.17
CA ASP A 43 -13.65 0.21 18.55
C ASP A 43 -13.51 1.35 19.56
N ILE A 44 -12.81 2.45 19.23
CA ILE A 44 -12.61 3.57 20.15
C ILE A 44 -13.73 4.61 20.01
N PHE A 45 -14.09 4.97 18.78
CA PHE A 45 -15.10 6.00 18.52
C PHE A 45 -16.53 5.45 18.37
N GLY A 46 -16.72 4.13 18.24
CA GLY A 46 -18.04 3.52 18.09
C GLY A 46 -18.73 3.88 16.78
N ILE A 47 -18.00 4.35 15.77
CA ILE A 47 -18.59 4.83 14.51
C ILE A 47 -19.03 3.63 13.66
N PRO A 48 -20.23 3.68 13.04
CA PRO A 48 -20.71 2.61 12.18
C PRO A 48 -19.69 2.23 11.10
N THR A 49 -19.49 0.93 10.90
CA THR A 49 -18.48 0.36 9.99
C THR A 49 -18.55 0.93 8.58
N ILE A 50 -19.75 1.28 8.11
CA ILE A 50 -19.98 1.91 6.79
C ILE A 50 -19.31 3.29 6.74
N ILE A 51 -19.53 4.14 7.74
CA ILE A 51 -18.95 5.50 7.78
C ILE A 51 -17.44 5.40 7.97
N SER A 52 -16.98 4.56 8.89
CA SER A 52 -15.57 4.32 9.15
C SER A 52 -14.84 3.86 7.89
N SER A 53 -15.39 2.90 7.15
CA SER A 53 -14.77 2.40 5.92
C SER A 53 -14.69 3.45 4.81
N ILE A 54 -15.72 4.29 4.61
CA ILE A 54 -15.69 5.37 3.62
C ILE A 54 -14.59 6.39 3.97
N VAL A 55 -14.50 6.81 5.24
CA VAL A 55 -13.49 7.77 5.69
C VAL A 55 -12.09 7.19 5.54
N VAL A 56 -11.90 5.93 5.94
CA VAL A 56 -10.60 5.26 5.93
C VAL A 56 -10.12 4.99 4.49
N ILE A 57 -10.99 4.49 3.60
CA ILE A 57 -10.68 4.33 2.17
C ILE A 57 -10.43 5.68 1.51
N GLY A 58 -11.27 6.70 1.78
CA GLY A 58 -11.10 8.05 1.27
C GLY A 58 -9.75 8.65 1.66
N SER A 59 -9.39 8.56 2.95
CA SER A 59 -8.09 9.02 3.44
C SER A 59 -6.90 8.29 2.80
N THR A 60 -7.05 6.99 2.51
CA THR A 60 -6.06 6.21 1.79
C THR A 60 -5.86 6.69 0.36
N PHE A 61 -6.93 7.01 -0.35
CA PHE A 61 -6.85 7.58 -1.70
C PHE A 61 -6.15 8.93 -1.70
N VAL A 62 -6.51 9.81 -0.76
CA VAL A 62 -5.88 11.12 -0.60
C VAL A 62 -4.40 10.97 -0.28
N THR A 63 -4.06 10.09 0.66
CA THR A 63 -2.66 9.81 1.04
C THR A 63 -1.86 9.28 -0.14
N ARG A 64 -2.41 8.35 -0.93
CA ARG A 64 -1.77 7.88 -2.16
C ARG A 64 -1.54 9.00 -3.15
N TYR A 65 -2.55 9.84 -3.38
CA TYR A 65 -2.44 10.97 -4.31
C TYR A 65 -1.30 11.91 -3.90
N PHE A 66 -1.27 12.34 -2.64
CA PHE A 66 -0.19 13.18 -2.11
C PHE A 66 1.17 12.49 -2.17
N LEU A 67 1.24 11.18 -1.92
CA LEU A 67 2.49 10.44 -2.04
C LEU A 67 3.00 10.47 -3.49
N PHE A 68 2.14 10.16 -4.46
CA PHE A 68 2.53 10.15 -5.88
C PHE A 68 2.92 11.53 -6.40
N ASP A 69 2.19 12.57 -5.97
CA ASP A 69 2.49 13.97 -6.28
C ASP A 69 3.82 14.42 -5.66
N TYR A 70 4.03 14.14 -4.37
CA TYR A 70 5.27 14.48 -3.67
C TYR A 70 6.49 13.79 -4.27
N PHE A 71 6.35 12.53 -4.69
CA PHE A 71 7.42 11.81 -5.35
C PHE A 71 7.66 12.26 -6.81
N LYS A 72 6.88 13.20 -7.36
CA LYS A 72 7.00 13.67 -8.76
C LYS A 72 7.12 12.52 -9.76
N ILE A 73 6.36 11.45 -9.53
CA ILE A 73 6.32 10.28 -10.43
C ILE A 73 5.28 10.48 -11.54
N LEU A 74 4.47 11.53 -11.47
CA LEU A 74 3.58 11.96 -12.54
C LEU A 74 4.31 12.84 -13.57
#